data_AF-A0ABD1DY64-F1
#
_entry.id   AF-A0ABD1DY64-F1
#
_cell.length_a   1.000
_cell.length_b   1.000
_cell.length_c   1.000
_cell.angle_alpha   90.00
_cell.angle_beta   90.00
_cell.angle_gamma   90.00
#
_symmetry.space_group_name_H-M   'P 1'
#
loop_
_entity.id
_entity.type
_entity.pdbx_description
1 polymer ?
#
loop_
_entity_poly.entity_id
_entity_poly.type
_entity_poly.pdbx_seq_one_letter_code
_entity_poly.pdbx_strand_id
1 'polypeptide(L)' 'MACRRPAPRVTWWHDGVEISGTSHPSAVEGAAAMVNQLFMGTVSRDLYGAKFVCRAAGSKLVPPVSKEVAIQVH' A
#
# COMPACT_ATOMS: atom_id res chain seq x y z
N MET A 1 -2.36 -19.98 -21.22
CA MET A 1 -1.53 -20.36 -20.05
C MET A 1 -1.52 -19.18 -19.09
N ALA A 2 -2.42 -19.14 -18.10
CA ALA A 2 -2.52 -18.00 -17.17
C ALA A 2 -1.39 -18.12 -16.13
N CYS A 3 -0.49 -17.13 -16.09
CA CYS A 3 0.55 -17.06 -15.08
C CYS A 3 -0.12 -16.85 -13.71
N ARG A 4 -0.23 -17.92 -12.92
CA ARG A 4 -0.94 -18.00 -11.64
C ARG A 4 -0.14 -17.34 -10.52
N ARG A 5 0.37 -16.11 -10.73
CA ARG A 5 0.92 -15.31 -9.64
C ARG A 5 -0.26 -14.80 -8.82
N PRO A 6 -0.38 -15.22 -7.54
CA PRO A 6 -1.42 -14.65 -6.68
C PRO A 6 -1.20 -13.15 -6.60
N ALA A 7 -2.30 -12.41 -6.63
CA ALA A 7 -2.22 -10.96 -6.50
C ALA A 7 -1.55 -10.61 -5.15
N PRO A 8 -0.61 -9.65 -5.13
CA PRO A 8 0.12 -9.33 -3.92
C PRO A 8 -0.82 -8.69 -2.89
N ARG A 9 -0.60 -9.01 -1.60
CA ARG A 9 -1.27 -8.30 -0.51
C ARG A 9 -0.59 -6.96 -0.32
N VAL A 10 -1.33 -5.87 -0.50
CA VAL A 10 -0.84 -4.50 -0.30
C VAL A 10 -1.47 -3.94 0.97
N THR A 11 -0.67 -3.34 1.86
CA THR A 11 -1.11 -2.82 3.16
C THR A 11 -0.49 -1.47 3.46
N TRP A 12 -1.20 -0.65 4.22
CA TRP A 12 -0.70 0.62 4.72
C TRP A 12 -0.23 0.48 6.16
N TRP A 13 0.84 1.18 6.50
CA TRP A 13 1.44 1.18 7.83
C TRP A 13 1.74 2.61 8.25
N HIS A 14 1.51 2.91 9.51
CA HIS A 14 1.88 4.19 10.13
C HIS A 14 2.44 3.89 11.52
N ASP A 15 3.61 4.45 11.84
CA ASP A 15 4.33 4.20 13.11
C ASP A 15 4.49 2.72 13.49
N GLY A 16 4.65 1.87 12.48
CA GLY A 16 4.81 0.42 12.66
C GLY A 16 3.50 -0.35 12.91
N VAL A 17 2.34 0.30 12.81
CA VAL A 17 1.01 -0.30 12.92
C VAL A 17 0.35 -0.40 11.55
N GLU A 18 -0.22 -1.56 11.20
CA GLU A 18 -1.02 -1.73 9.98
C GLU A 18 -2.33 -0.94 10.10
N ILE A 19 -2.62 -0.08 9.14
CA ILE A 19 -3.84 0.74 9.10
C ILE A 19 -4.77 0.28 7.97
N SER A 20 -6.07 0.52 8.15
CA SER A 20 -7.09 0.11 7.19
C SER A 20 -6.97 0.91 5.89
N GLY A 21 -7.06 0.22 4.76
CA GLY A 21 -7.06 0.81 3.43
C GLY A 21 -7.88 -0.05 2.48
N THR A 22 -8.30 0.54 1.37
CA THR A 22 -9.18 -0.13 0.40
C THR A 22 -8.35 -0.74 -0.71
N SER A 23 -8.34 -2.07 -0.81
CA SER A 23 -7.60 -2.79 -1.85
C SER A 23 -8.50 -3.18 -3.01
N HIS A 24 -8.07 -2.83 -4.23
CA HIS A 24 -8.76 -3.22 -5.46
C HIS A 24 -7.77 -3.76 -6.51
N PRO A 25 -8.18 -4.78 -7.30
CA PRO A 25 -7.39 -5.25 -8.42
C PRO A 25 -7.25 -4.14 -9.45
N SER A 26 -6.04 -3.96 -9.98
CA SER A 26 -5.77 -3.09 -11.11
C SER A 26 -5.30 -3.94 -12.27
N ALA A 27 -5.91 -3.73 -13.44
CA ALA A 27 -5.44 -4.32 -14.67
C ALA A 27 -4.27 -3.48 -15.20
N VAL A 28 -3.06 -3.88 -14.84
CA VAL A 28 -1.86 -3.44 -15.57
C VAL A 28 -1.61 -4.49 -16.66
N GLU A 29 -1.43 -4.07 -17.91
CA GLU A 29 -1.35 -4.98 -19.05
C GLU A 29 -0.45 -6.21 -18.77
N GLY A 30 -1.06 -7.40 -18.80
CA GLY A 30 -0.36 -8.67 -18.62
C GLY A 30 0.08 -9.05 -17.20
N ALA A 31 -0.20 -8.22 -16.18
CA ALA A 31 0.21 -8.48 -14.79
C ALA A 31 -0.93 -8.35 -13.77
N ALA A 32 -0.96 -9.25 -12.79
CA ALA A 32 -1.84 -9.13 -11.63
C ALA A 32 -1.34 -8.00 -10.71
N ALA A 33 -1.90 -6.79 -10.86
CA ALA A 33 -1.59 -5.65 -10.01
C ALA A 33 -2.68 -5.42 -8.97
N MET A 34 -2.29 -4.87 -7.82
CA MET A 34 -3.17 -4.50 -6.72
C MET A 34 -2.88 -3.06 -6.33
N VAL A 35 -3.95 -2.30 -6.12
CA VAL A 35 -3.89 -0.92 -5.63
C VAL A 35 -4.52 -0.89 -4.26
N ASN A 36 -3.81 -0.35 -3.27
CA ASN A 36 -4.39 -0.07 -1.96
C ASN A 36 -4.48 1.45 -1.76
N GLN A 37 -5.70 1.95 -1.66
CA GLN A 37 -6.01 3.36 -1.42
C GLN A 37 -6.21 3.62 0.07
N LEU A 38 -5.44 4.56 0.62
CA LEU A 38 -5.64 5.07 1.97
C LEU A 38 -6.51 6.32 1.90
N PHE A 39 -7.71 6.26 2.48
CA PHE A 39 -8.59 7.41 2.63
C PHE A 39 -8.38 8.05 4.00
N MET A 40 -7.97 9.31 4.03
CA MET A 40 -7.85 10.10 5.25
C MET A 40 -8.93 11.19 5.25
N GLY A 41 -9.89 11.10 6.15
CA GLY A 41 -11.04 12.03 6.19
C GLY A 41 -10.68 13.45 6.62
N THR A 42 -9.72 13.62 7.53
CA THR A 42 -9.22 14.94 7.94
C THR A 42 -7.73 14.83 8.18
N VAL A 43 -6.95 15.62 7.44
CA VAL A 43 -5.50 15.73 7.64
C VAL A 43 -5.28 16.89 8.62
N SER A 44 -5.03 16.59 9.89
CA SER A 44 -4.67 17.60 10.89
C SER A 44 -3.21 18.03 10.73
N ARG A 45 -2.82 19.15 11.34
CA ARG A 45 -1.42 19.63 11.36
C ARG A 45 -0.47 18.62 11.99
N ASP A 46 -0.97 17.76 12.87
CA ASP A 46 -0.20 16.71 13.55
C ASP A 46 0.28 15.62 12.57
N LEU A 47 -0.40 15.49 11.43
CA LEU A 47 -0.02 14.57 10.36
C LEU A 47 0.98 15.19 9.37
N TYR A 48 1.34 16.47 9.52
CA TYR A 48 2.35 17.09 8.66
C TYR A 48 3.72 16.43 8.88
N GLY A 49 4.34 15.95 7.81
CA GLY A 49 5.58 15.17 7.89
C GLY A 49 5.39 13.75 8.43
N ALA A 50 4.16 13.34 8.77
CA ALA A 50 3.87 11.97 9.11
C ALA A 50 4.16 11.05 7.93
N LYS A 51 4.76 9.91 8.24
CA LYS A 51 5.21 8.92 7.26
C LYS A 51 4.25 7.75 7.23
N PHE A 52 3.77 7.45 6.03
CA PHE A 52 2.94 6.30 5.74
C PHE A 52 3.73 5.35 4.86
N VAL A 53 3.71 4.06 5.19
CA VAL A 53 4.45 3.04 4.46
C VAL A 53 3.48 2.10 3.78
N CYS A 54 3.52 2.08 2.45
CA CYS A 54 2.85 1.07 1.66
C CYS A 54 3.75 -0.17 1.57
N ARG A 55 3.25 -1.33 1.99
CA ARG A 55 3.96 -2.63 1.92
C ARG A 55 3.24 -3.59 0.99
N ALA A 56 3.96 -4.13 0.00
CA ALA A 56 3.49 -5.13 -0.93
C ALA A 56 4.18 -6.49 -0.67
N ALA A 57 3.38 -7.51 -0.35
CA ALA A 57 3.83 -8.88 -0.10
C ALA A 57 3.25 -9.83 -1.15
N GLY A 58 4.09 -10.36 -2.03
CA GLY A 58 3.68 -11.33 -3.07
C GLY A 58 3.75 -12.79 -2.64
N SER A 59 4.58 -13.13 -1.64
CA SER A 59 4.70 -14.47 -1.07
C SER A 59 5.31 -14.41 0.33
N LYS A 60 5.26 -15.52 1.09
CA LYS A 60 5.94 -15.64 2.38
C LYS A 60 7.46 -15.85 2.25
N LEU A 61 7.95 -16.14 1.05
CA LEU A 61 9.34 -16.51 0.78
C LEU A 61 10.22 -15.30 0.44
N VAL A 62 9.61 -14.20 0.01
CA VAL A 62 10.30 -12.98 -0.40
C VAL A 62 9.92 -11.86 0.55
N PRO A 63 10.88 -11.09 1.09
CA PRO A 63 10.58 -9.93 1.92
C PRO A 63 9.63 -8.96 1.20
N PRO A 64 8.68 -8.34 1.93
CA PRO A 64 7.77 -7.37 1.33
C PRO A 64 8.53 -6.14 0.84
N VAL A 65 8.08 -5.60 -0.31
CA VAL A 65 8.60 -4.33 -0.84
C VAL A 65 7.85 -3.20 -0.15
N SER A 66 8.58 -2.20 0.36
CA SER A 66 8.00 -1.04 1.04
C SER A 66 8.31 0.27 0.34
N LYS A 67 7.36 1.20 0.35
CA LYS A 67 7.53 2.59 -0.08
C LYS A 67 6.96 3.55 0.97
N GLU A 68 7.74 4.58 1.30
CA GLU A 68 7.34 5.63 2.23
C GLU A 68 6.70 6.79 1.47
N VAL A 69 5.60 7.31 2.02
CA VAL A 69 4.85 8.45 1.55
C VAL A 69 4.72 9.42 2.72
N ALA A 70 5.29 10.61 2.60
CA ALA A 70 5.17 11.65 3.61
C ALA A 70 4.04 12.61 3.26
N ILE A 71 3.25 13.01 4.25
CA ILE A 71 2.20 14.02 4.04
C ILE A 71 2.84 15.40 3.99
N GLN A 72 2.63 16.08 2.87
CA GLN A 72 3.02 17.47 2.65
C GLN A 72 1.75 18.29 2.44
N VAL A 73 1.47 19.21 3.38
CA VAL A 73 0.40 20.20 3.25
C VAL A 73 1.05 21.48 2.76
N HIS A 74 0.65 21.98 1.58
CA HIS A 74 1.09 23.25 1.00
C HIS A 74 0.06 24.34 1.27
#